data_AF-A0A3C1DZ10-F1
#
_entry.id   AF-A0A3C1DZ10-F1
#
_cell.length_a   1.000
_cell.length_b   1.000
_cell.length_c   1.000
_cell.angle_alpha   90.00
_cell.angle_beta   90.00
_cell.angle_gamma   90.00
#
_symmetry.space_group_name_H-M   'P 1'
#
loop_
_entity.id
_entity.type
_entity.pdbx_description
1 polymer ?
#
loop_
_entity_poly.entity_id
_entity_poly.type
_entity_poly.pdbx_seq_one_letter_code
_entity_poly.pdbx_strand_id
1 'polypeptide(L)' 'HGRCMVAEVMGRHVGWIALHSGMAAGAHAILIPEQKTSIDQLCAWVASVRDRGRAPLVVVAEGFHLDSMDDA' A
#
# COMPACT_ATOMS: atom_id res chain seq x y z
N HIS A 1 0.53 -13.78 15.26
CA HIS A 1 0.01 -12.40 15.39
C HIS A 1 0.92 -11.32 14.78
N GLY A 2 1.73 -11.61 13.74
CA GLY A 2 2.63 -10.62 13.09
C GLY A 2 2.61 -10.72 11.57
N ARG A 3 1.42 -10.83 10.97
CA ARG A 3 1.25 -10.94 9.52
C ARG A 3 1.21 -9.54 8.90
N CYS A 4 1.79 -9.39 7.71
CA CYS A 4 1.50 -8.25 6.86
C CYS A 4 0.08 -8.40 6.30
N MET A 5 -0.75 -7.38 6.46
CA MET A 5 -2.09 -7.34 5.87
C MET A 5 -2.05 -6.40 4.66
N VAL A 6 -2.57 -6.88 3.54
CA VAL A 6 -2.76 -6.10 2.32
C VAL A 6 -4.26 -6.03 2.06
N ALA A 7 -4.81 -4.82 2.02
CA ALA A 7 -6.22 -4.57 1.81
C ALA A 7 -6.42 -3.82 0.49
N GLU A 8 -6.97 -4.51 -0.51
CA GLU A 8 -7.36 -3.91 -1.78
C GLU A 8 -8.73 -3.23 -1.65
N VAL A 9 -8.85 -2.03 -2.21
CA VAL A 9 -10.07 -1.23 -2.21
C VAL A 9 -10.38 -0.70 -3.60
N MET A 10 -11.65 -0.35 -3.84
CA MET A 10 -12.07 0.31 -5.08
C MET A 10 -11.30 1.62 -5.31
N GLY A 11 -11.15 2.03 -6.57
CA GLY A 11 -10.45 3.27 -6.93
C GLY A 11 -9.52 3.13 -8.13
N ARG A 12 -10.04 2.65 -9.28
CA ARG A 12 -9.27 2.41 -10.51
C ARG A 12 -8.41 3.59 -10.99
N HIS A 13 -8.95 4.80 -11.02
CA HIS A 13 -8.24 5.95 -11.60
C HIS A 13 -7.86 7.02 -10.57
N VAL A 14 -8.44 6.93 -9.36
CA VAL A 14 -8.27 7.93 -8.33
C VAL A 14 -8.16 7.25 -6.97
N GLY A 15 -7.13 7.60 -6.21
CA GLY A 15 -6.73 6.93 -4.97
C GLY A 15 -7.50 7.35 -3.71
N TRP A 16 -8.59 8.11 -3.81
CA TRP A 16 -9.25 8.70 -2.64
C TRP A 16 -9.69 7.69 -1.58
N ILE A 17 -10.23 6.53 -2.00
CA ILE A 17 -10.69 5.51 -1.05
C ILE A 17 -9.48 4.92 -0.31
N ALA A 18 -8.41 4.55 -1.02
CA ALA A 18 -7.19 4.04 -0.42
C ALA A 18 -6.54 5.07 0.51
N LEU A 19 -6.46 6.33 0.09
CA LEU A 19 -5.88 7.42 0.88
C LEU A 19 -6.62 7.63 2.21
N HIS A 20 -7.93 7.86 2.15
CA HIS A 20 -8.71 8.15 3.35
C HIS A 20 -8.85 6.92 4.26
N SER A 21 -9.13 5.74 3.70
CA SER A 21 -9.25 4.52 4.51
C SER A 21 -7.91 4.11 5.12
N GLY A 22 -6.80 4.25 4.38
CA GLY A 22 -5.46 4.00 4.87
C GLY A 22 -5.06 4.95 6.00
N MET A 23 -5.33 6.25 5.84
CA MET A 23 -5.08 7.24 6.91
C MET A 23 -5.91 6.93 8.17
N ALA A 24 -7.20 6.65 8.00
CA ALA A 24 -8.10 6.33 9.13
C ALA A 24 -7.71 5.02 9.84
N ALA A 25 -7.24 4.01 9.10
CA ALA A 25 -6.82 2.73 9.64
C ALA A 25 -5.40 2.73 10.23
N GLY A 26 -4.64 3.82 10.06
CA GLY A 26 -3.22 3.88 10.44
C GLY A 26 -2.37 2.92 9.59
N ALA A 27 -2.67 2.82 8.30
CA ALA A 27 -1.90 2.04 7.34
C ALA A 27 -0.45 2.54 7.30
N HIS A 28 0.48 1.61 7.17
CA HIS A 28 1.90 1.90 7.11
C HIS A 28 2.37 2.19 5.69
N ALA A 29 1.62 1.74 4.68
CA ALA A 29 1.76 2.14 3.29
C ALA A 29 0.37 2.29 2.68
N ILE A 30 0.21 3.33 1.85
CA ILE A 30 -0.99 3.62 1.09
C ILE A 30 -0.56 3.71 -0.37
N LEU A 31 -1.09 2.84 -1.21
CA LEU A 31 -0.72 2.74 -2.61
C LEU A 31 -1.87 3.27 -3.47
N ILE A 32 -1.60 4.30 -4.26
CA ILE A 32 -2.58 5.03 -5.06
C ILE A 32 -2.14 5.13 -6.52
N PRO A 33 -3.06 5.16 -7.51
CA PRO A 33 -2.71 5.22 -8.93
C PRO A 33 -1.85 6.43 -9.31
N GLU A 34 -1.98 7.53 -8.57
CA GLU A 34 -1.28 8.80 -8.82
C GLU A 34 0.22 8.75 -8.48
N GLN A 35 0.65 7.77 -7.70
CA GLN A 35 2.04 7.67 -7.24
C GLN A 35 2.56 6.23 -7.37
N LYS A 36 3.34 5.99 -8.43
CA LYS A 36 4.06 4.71 -8.62
C LYS A 36 5.07 4.51 -7.48
N THR A 37 5.21 3.25 -7.06
CA THR A 37 6.13 2.83 -5.99
C THR A 37 6.78 1.51 -6.39
N SER A 38 8.08 1.39 -6.15
CA SER A 38 8.80 0.14 -6.43
C SER A 38 8.50 -0.94 -5.40
N ILE A 39 8.62 -2.20 -5.81
CA ILE A 39 8.43 -3.32 -4.88
C ILE A 39 9.47 -3.29 -3.74
N ASP A 40 10.71 -2.89 -4.03
CA ASP A 40 11.79 -2.81 -3.05
C ASP A 40 11.49 -1.77 -1.97
N GLN A 41 10.96 -0.61 -2.36
CA GLN A 41 10.55 0.44 -1.42
C GLN A 41 9.40 -0.02 -0.51
N LEU A 42 8.42 -0.71 -1.09
CA LEU A 42 7.31 -1.33 -0.37
C LEU A 42 7.80 -2.36 0.66
N CYS A 43 8.70 -3.25 0.24
CA CYS A 43 9.32 -4.24 1.10
C CYS A 43 10.12 -3.58 2.24
N ALA A 44 10.86 -2.50 1.96
CA ALA A 44 11.59 -1.77 2.98
C ALA A 44 10.66 -1.16 4.05
N TRP A 45 9.54 -0.55 3.64
CA TRP A 45 8.55 -0.02 4.58
C TRP A 45 7.92 -1.12 5.43
N VAL A 46 7.46 -2.21 4.81
CA VAL A 46 6.87 -3.36 5.50
C VAL A 46 7.86 -3.98 6.50
N ALA A 47 9.11 -4.18 6.10
CA ALA A 47 10.17 -4.70 6.96
C ALA A 47 10.41 -3.76 8.16
N SER A 48 10.49 -2.45 7.93
CA SER A 48 10.72 -1.47 9.01
C SER A 48 9.64 -1.53 10.10
N VAL A 49 8.40 -1.83 9.74
CA VAL A 49 7.26 -1.93 10.68
C VAL A 49 7.32 -3.23 11.45
N ARG A 50 7.59 -4.33 10.73
CA ARG A 50 7.78 -5.66 11.32
C ARG A 50 8.92 -5.65 12.33
N ASP A 51 10.05 -5.03 12.00
CA ASP A 51 11.25 -5.02 12.84
C ASP A 51 11.05 -4.17 14.12
N ARG A 52 10.08 -3.25 14.10
CA ARG A 52 9.57 -2.54 15.29
C ARG A 52 8.55 -3.36 16.09
N GLY A 53 8.34 -4.63 15.76
CA GLY A 53 7.41 -5.54 16.44
C GLY A 53 5.93 -5.30 16.13
N ARG A 54 5.61 -4.51 15.09
CA ARG A 54 4.21 -4.20 14.69
C ARG A 54 3.81 -5.01 13.45
N ALA A 55 2.52 -5.31 13.33
CA ALA A 55 1.96 -5.91 12.13
C ALA A 55 1.81 -4.84 11.02
N PRO A 56 2.45 -5.00 9.84
CA PRO A 56 2.30 -4.05 8.75
C PRO A 56 0.89 -4.11 8.15
N LEU A 57 0.36 -2.93 7.78
CA LEU A 57 -0.89 -2.78 7.06
C LEU A 57 -0.60 -1.95 5.81
N VAL A 58 -0.92 -2.51 4.66
CA VAL A 58 -0.84 -1.86 3.35
C VAL A 58 -2.26 -1.75 2.81
N VAL A 59 -2.67 -0.55 2.44
CA VAL A 59 -3.94 -0.32 1.73
C VAL A 59 -3.59 0.02 0.28
N VAL A 60 -4.21 -0.66 -0.66
CA VAL A 60 -3.92 -0.53 -2.09
C VAL A 60 -5.20 -0.27 -2.87
N ALA A 61 -5.21 0.76 -3.71
CA ALA A 61 -6.27 0.95 -4.69
C ALA A 61 -6.17 -0.11 -5.79
N GLU A 62 -7.31 -0.64 -6.26
CA GLU A 62 -7.38 -1.63 -7.35
C GLU A 62 -6.66 -1.20 -8.64
N GLY A 63 -6.49 0.12 -8.84
CA GLY A 63 -5.80 0.70 -9.99
C GLY A 63 -4.32 1.02 -9.77
N PHE A 64 -3.73 0.62 -8.64
CA PHE A 64 -2.31 0.82 -8.40
C PHE A 64 -1.47 -0.18 -9.23
N HIS A 65 -0.42 0.33 -9.86
CA HIS A 65 0.58 -0.47 -10.57
C HIS A 65 1.98 -0.13 -10.06
N LEU A 66 2.84 -1.15 -10.02
CA LEU A 66 4.25 -0.97 -9.73
C LEU A 66 4.92 -0.15 -10.83
N ASP A 67 6.01 0.53 -10.49
CA ASP A 67 6.84 1.26 -11.44
C ASP A 67 7.43 0.40 -12.56
N SER A 68 7.59 -0.89 -12.31
CA SER A 68 8.08 -1.91 -13.25
C SER A 68 7.00 -2.59 -14.08
N MET A 69 5.71 -2.30 -13.83
CA MET A 69 4.61 -2.83 -14.63
C MET A 69 4.22 -1.78 -15.68
N ASP A 70 4.48 -2.08 -16.96
CA ASP A 70 3.99 -1.27 -18.06
C ASP A 70 2.45 -1.23 -18.03
N ASP A 71 1.88 -0.05 -18.29
CA ASP A 71 0.43 0.15 -18.36
C ASP A 71 -0.09 -0.65 -19.57
N ALA A 72 -0.70 -1.81 -19.31
CA ALA A 72 -1.23 -2.73 -20.32
C ALA A 72 -2.45 -2.18 -21.06
#